data_AF-U3TH14-F1
#
_entry.id   AF-U3TH14-F1
#
_cell.length_a   1.000
_cell.length_b   1.000
_cell.length_c   1.000
_cell.angle_alpha   90.00
_cell.angle_beta   90.00
_cell.angle_gamma   90.00
#
_symmetry.space_group_name_H-M   'P 1'
#
loop_
_entity.id
_entity.type
_entity.pdbx_description
1 polymer ?
#
loop_
_entity_poly.entity_id
_entity_poly.type
_entity_poly.pdbx_seq_one_letter_code
_entity_poly.pdbx_strand_id
1 'polypeptide(L)'
;MLYLVRKKLLSTPAAAGALSRLLGCRIYSYAGLKDACSISWQHVSLYRCRKTPLRVKAYGGRMEAWLLGRGGYVYPGGHRGNMFRIRLEARGGCRTSNLEWITGHYGPQRFGVSRPNTHLYSILYASGRWDLLARELGYRYPLERRIAPGDYESKILTEISKSLAPPQGRSFGGVVVEAFRSYLFNRALTRAVEEGRSLWSLGESAASVVCGGYTYRVPVARLPSRTLLGSHTGWSRLVARVMEEEGVEPGILPLRGGLRPLIYPVCRYSCRRLGDSEVSIRLHLPPGAFATTALLALYSILWIDSYLECM
;
A
#
# COMPACT_ATOMS: atom_id res chain seq x y z
N MET A 1 -2.35 26.32 -1.81
CA MET A 1 -1.52 26.24 -3.04
C MET A 1 -1.49 24.80 -3.49
N LEU A 2 -1.66 24.55 -4.79
CA LEU A 2 -1.63 23.21 -5.35
C LEU A 2 -0.37 23.05 -6.19
N TYR A 3 0.41 22.01 -5.91
CA TYR A 3 1.57 21.66 -6.70
C TYR A 3 1.39 20.28 -7.34
N LEU A 4 1.86 20.14 -8.58
CA LEU A 4 2.18 18.84 -9.15
C LEU A 4 3.59 18.48 -8.71
N VAL A 5 3.76 17.37 -8.00
CA VAL A 5 5.04 16.90 -7.49
C VAL A 5 5.45 15.63 -8.22
N ARG A 6 6.63 15.68 -8.83
CA ARG A 6 7.37 14.52 -9.34
C ARG A 6 8.39 14.11 -8.29
N LYS A 7 8.44 12.80 -8.01
CA LYS A 7 9.51 12.20 -7.19
C LYS A 7 10.13 11.00 -7.91
N LYS A 8 11.42 10.77 -7.69
CA LYS A 8 12.19 9.59 -8.15
C LYS A 8 12.95 9.02 -6.96
N LEU A 9 12.78 7.73 -6.65
CA LEU A 9 13.50 7.04 -5.57
C LEU A 9 13.41 7.79 -4.23
N LEU A 10 12.18 8.20 -3.90
CA LEU A 10 11.82 8.97 -2.70
C LEU A 10 10.41 8.59 -2.27
N SER A 11 10.16 8.54 -0.97
CA SER A 11 8.81 8.34 -0.44
C SER A 11 7.95 9.60 -0.62
N THR A 12 6.63 9.42 -0.73
CA THR A 12 5.68 10.54 -0.81
C THR A 12 5.79 11.49 0.41
N PRO A 13 5.87 11.00 1.67
CA PRO A 13 6.06 11.87 2.82
C PRO A 13 7.37 12.67 2.77
N ALA A 14 8.47 12.06 2.33
CA ALA A 14 9.75 12.77 2.21
C ALA A 14 9.68 13.91 1.19
N ALA A 15 9.11 13.66 0.00
CA ALA A 15 8.94 14.67 -1.03
C ALA A 15 8.00 15.80 -0.58
N ALA A 16 6.81 15.47 -0.07
CA ALA A 16 5.84 16.48 0.37
C ALA A 16 6.35 17.30 1.57
N GLY A 17 6.99 16.65 2.54
CA GLY A 17 7.59 17.31 3.70
C GLY A 17 8.77 18.21 3.34
N ALA A 18 9.62 17.80 2.40
CA ALA A 18 10.70 18.66 1.89
C ALA A 18 10.16 19.89 1.18
N LEU A 19 9.15 19.72 0.31
CA LEU A 19 8.48 20.84 -0.35
C LEU A 19 7.86 21.80 0.67
N SER A 20 7.14 21.28 1.68
CA SER A 20 6.55 22.09 2.75
C SER A 20 7.60 22.92 3.49
N ARG A 21 8.74 22.32 3.85
CA ARG A 21 9.84 23.01 4.54
C ARG A 21 10.46 24.10 3.68
N LEU A 22 10.77 23.80 2.42
CA LEU A 22 11.37 24.77 1.48
C LEU A 22 10.47 25.99 1.25
N LEU A 23 9.16 25.78 1.22
CA LEU A 23 8.16 26.83 1.02
C LEU A 23 7.71 27.51 2.31
N GLY A 24 8.17 27.03 3.47
CA GLY A 24 7.75 27.52 4.79
C GLY A 24 6.26 27.32 5.04
N CYS A 25 5.66 26.24 4.54
CA CYS A 25 4.25 25.91 4.75
C CYS A 25 4.07 25.14 6.07
N ARG A 26 2.96 25.41 6.78
CA ARG A 26 2.62 24.72 8.04
C ARG A 26 1.94 23.37 7.82
N ILE A 27 1.16 23.25 6.74
CA ILE A 27 0.31 22.09 6.48
C ILE A 27 0.49 21.68 5.03
N TYR A 28 0.61 20.38 4.80
CA TYR A 28 0.59 19.77 3.48
C TYR A 28 -0.31 18.52 3.48
N SER A 29 -0.89 18.19 2.34
CA SER A 29 -1.72 16.99 2.15
C SER A 29 -1.57 16.43 0.73
N TYR A 30 -1.82 15.13 0.60
CA TYR A 30 -1.80 14.39 -0.64
C TYR A 30 -2.83 13.25 -0.61
N ALA A 31 -3.27 12.81 -1.80
CA ALA A 31 -4.37 11.87 -1.91
C ALA A 31 -4.00 10.41 -1.56
N GLY A 32 -2.72 10.08 -1.54
CA GLY A 32 -2.25 8.75 -1.18
C GLY A 32 -0.75 8.62 -1.35
N LEU A 33 -0.21 7.52 -0.82
CA LEU A 33 1.19 7.17 -0.99
C LEU A 33 1.42 6.69 -2.43
N LYS A 34 2.57 7.06 -2.99
CA LYS A 34 3.09 6.49 -4.23
C LYS A 34 4.36 5.73 -3.92
N ASP A 35 4.57 4.65 -4.65
CA ASP A 35 5.72 3.79 -4.49
C ASP A 35 7.03 4.59 -4.48
N ALA A 36 7.85 4.41 -3.45
CA ALA A 36 9.15 5.08 -3.36
C ALA A 36 10.07 4.68 -4.53
N CYS A 37 9.91 3.43 -4.97
CA CYS A 37 10.62 2.76 -6.04
C CYS A 37 10.11 3.09 -7.44
N SER A 38 9.82 4.36 -7.69
CA SER A 38 9.26 4.76 -8.97
C SER A 38 9.59 6.19 -9.32
N ILE A 39 9.31 6.56 -10.56
CA ILE A 39 9.06 7.95 -10.93
C ILE A 39 7.55 8.16 -10.83
N SER A 40 7.11 8.92 -9.85
CA SER A 40 5.68 9.15 -9.60
C SER A 40 5.35 10.62 -9.61
N TRP A 41 4.19 10.93 -10.18
CA TRP A 41 3.60 12.27 -10.22
C TRP A 41 2.33 12.29 -9.38
N GLN A 42 2.15 13.32 -8.56
CA GLN A 42 0.94 13.47 -7.76
C GLN A 42 0.68 14.93 -7.39
N HIS A 43 -0.59 15.26 -7.14
CA HIS A 43 -0.95 16.52 -6.54
C HIS A 43 -0.62 16.57 -5.06
N VAL A 44 -0.12 17.71 -4.59
CA VAL A 44 0.13 18.03 -3.18
C VAL A 44 -0.45 19.42 -2.91
N SER A 45 -1.38 19.50 -1.96
CA SER A 45 -1.88 20.78 -1.47
C SER A 45 -1.03 21.26 -0.29
N LEU A 46 -0.63 22.53 -0.30
CA LEU A 46 0.13 23.19 0.76
C LEU A 46 -0.60 24.45 1.24
N TYR A 47 -0.52 24.72 2.54
CA TYR A 47 -1.22 25.83 3.18
C TYR A 47 -0.30 26.71 4.02
N ARG A 48 -0.67 28.00 4.11
CA ARG A 48 0.03 29.01 4.90
C ARG A 48 1.53 29.04 4.57
N CYS A 49 1.83 29.08 3.27
CA CYS A 49 3.18 29.09 2.74
C CYS A 49 3.76 30.50 2.73
N ARG A 50 5.06 30.63 3.01
CA ARG A 50 5.78 31.90 2.91
C ARG A 50 6.25 32.21 1.49
N LYS A 51 6.49 31.17 0.69
CA LYS A 51 7.01 31.26 -0.68
C LYS A 51 6.12 30.48 -1.65
N THR A 52 6.01 30.97 -2.87
CA THR A 52 5.17 30.36 -3.93
C THR A 52 5.86 30.32 -5.31
N PRO A 53 7.10 29.81 -5.40
CA PRO A 53 7.82 29.73 -6.67
C PRO A 53 7.08 28.84 -7.67
N LEU A 54 7.15 29.20 -8.96
CA LEU A 54 6.53 28.42 -10.04
C LEU A 54 7.12 27.00 -10.16
N ARG A 55 8.40 26.84 -9.80
CA ARG A 55 9.10 25.56 -9.83
C ARG A 55 10.04 25.41 -8.64
N VAL A 56 10.09 24.22 -8.06
CA VAL A 56 11.00 23.83 -6.97
C VAL A 56 11.74 22.57 -7.36
N LYS A 57 13.03 22.50 -7.04
CA LYS A 57 13.84 21.27 -7.12
C LYS A 57 14.47 20.99 -5.77
N ALA A 58 14.56 19.71 -5.38
CA ALA A 58 15.29 19.27 -4.20
C ALA A 58 15.93 17.89 -4.44
N TYR A 59 16.81 17.48 -3.51
CA TYR A 59 17.48 16.18 -3.53
C TYR A 59 18.21 15.87 -4.85
N GLY A 60 18.94 16.86 -5.39
CA GLY A 60 19.65 16.70 -6.66
C GLY A 60 18.72 16.43 -7.85
N GLY A 61 17.50 16.96 -7.83
CA GLY A 61 16.51 16.75 -8.90
C GLY A 61 15.66 15.50 -8.77
N ARG A 62 15.84 14.70 -7.70
CA ARG A 62 14.95 13.59 -7.38
C ARG A 62 13.54 14.03 -6.97
N MET A 63 13.40 15.27 -6.51
CA MET A 63 12.10 15.91 -6.29
C MET A 63 12.01 17.16 -7.15
N GLU A 64 10.93 17.27 -7.93
CA GLU A 64 10.57 18.47 -8.67
C GLU A 64 9.10 18.80 -8.42
N ALA A 65 8.76 20.07 -8.28
CA ALA A 65 7.39 20.51 -8.09
C ALA A 65 7.08 21.72 -8.96
N TRP A 66 5.87 21.75 -9.53
CA TRP A 66 5.36 22.84 -10.34
C TRP A 66 4.09 23.40 -9.70
N LEU A 67 4.02 24.71 -9.50
CA LEU A 67 2.84 25.37 -8.99
C LEU A 67 1.73 25.32 -10.05
N LEU A 68 0.62 24.68 -9.72
CA LEU A 68 -0.59 24.69 -10.56
C LEU A 68 -1.50 25.88 -10.26
N GLY A 69 -1.28 26.55 -9.12
CA GLY A 69 -1.98 27.76 -8.71
C GLY A 69 -2.60 27.66 -7.32
N ARG A 70 -3.63 28.46 -7.09
CA ARG A 70 -4.51 28.32 -5.92
C ARG A 70 -5.47 27.16 -6.21
N GLY A 71 -5.55 26.21 -5.29
CA GLY A 71 -6.39 25.01 -5.44
C GLY A 71 -6.86 24.51 -4.09
N GLY A 72 -7.84 23.60 -4.14
CA GLY A 72 -8.47 23.01 -2.97
C GLY A 72 -7.58 22.02 -2.21
N TYR A 73 -8.12 21.53 -1.10
CA TYR A 73 -7.46 20.52 -0.28
C TYR A 73 -7.42 19.20 -1.04
N VAL A 74 -6.23 18.61 -1.14
CA VAL A 74 -6.10 17.25 -1.66
C VAL A 74 -6.40 16.32 -0.51
N TYR A 75 -7.60 15.74 -0.49
CA TYR A 75 -8.04 14.81 0.54
C TYR A 75 -7.33 13.46 0.39
N PRO A 76 -6.82 12.85 1.48
CA PRO A 76 -6.43 11.45 1.50
C PRO A 76 -7.57 10.56 0.97
N GLY A 77 -7.26 9.64 0.06
CA GLY A 77 -8.25 8.83 -0.65
C GLY A 77 -8.97 9.54 -1.80
N GLY A 78 -8.83 10.86 -1.96
CA GLY A 78 -9.55 11.66 -2.96
C GLY A 78 -9.06 11.55 -4.41
N HIS A 79 -8.27 10.52 -4.75
CA HIS A 79 -7.85 10.27 -6.13
C HIS A 79 -8.78 9.25 -6.80
N ARG A 80 -8.86 9.27 -8.14
CA ARG A 80 -9.67 8.33 -8.93
C ARG A 80 -8.94 7.06 -9.37
N GLY A 81 -7.76 6.82 -8.81
CA GLY A 81 -6.90 5.69 -9.16
C GLY A 81 -5.49 6.11 -9.52
N ASN A 82 -4.77 5.21 -10.19
CA ASN A 82 -3.39 5.36 -10.59
C ASN A 82 -3.20 4.84 -12.02
N MET A 83 -2.48 5.62 -12.83
CA MET A 83 -1.98 5.16 -14.11
C MET A 83 -0.52 4.74 -13.94
N PHE A 84 -0.22 3.51 -14.32
CA PHE A 84 1.10 2.93 -14.29
C PHE A 84 1.63 2.77 -15.71
N ARG A 85 2.91 3.09 -15.88
CA ARG A 85 3.69 2.68 -17.03
C ARG A 85 4.86 1.87 -16.52
N ILE A 86 4.89 0.59 -16.88
CA ILE A 86 5.83 -0.39 -16.35
C ILE A 86 6.63 -0.91 -17.54
N ARG A 87 7.94 -1.04 -17.36
CA ARG A 87 8.82 -1.73 -18.30
C ARG A 87 9.26 -3.03 -17.65
N LEU A 88 9.24 -4.11 -18.41
CA LEU A 88 9.54 -5.44 -17.92
C LEU A 88 10.36 -6.18 -18.95
N GLU A 89 11.30 -6.98 -18.46
CA GLU A 89 11.86 -8.06 -19.26
C GLU A 89 10.87 -9.24 -19.25
N ALA A 90 10.29 -9.55 -20.40
CA ALA A 90 9.35 -10.64 -20.59
C ALA A 90 9.72 -11.39 -21.87
N ARG A 91 10.45 -12.52 -21.73
CA ARG A 91 10.89 -13.37 -22.85
C ARG A 91 9.74 -13.93 -23.70
N GLY A 92 8.51 -13.93 -23.18
CA GLY A 92 7.29 -14.29 -23.92
C GLY A 92 6.55 -13.12 -24.59
N GLY A 93 7.10 -11.90 -24.53
CA GLY A 93 6.48 -10.71 -25.10
C GLY A 93 5.19 -10.29 -24.39
N CYS A 94 4.33 -9.59 -25.13
CA CYS A 94 3.07 -9.07 -24.59
C CYS A 94 2.04 -10.17 -24.36
N ARG A 95 1.50 -10.25 -23.14
CA ARG A 95 0.34 -11.09 -22.84
C ARG A 95 -0.92 -10.38 -23.33
N THR A 96 -1.71 -11.01 -24.18
CA THR A 96 -3.10 -10.60 -24.43
C THR A 96 -3.90 -10.88 -23.17
N SER A 97 -4.51 -9.87 -22.54
CA SER A 97 -5.26 -10.09 -21.32
C SER A 97 -6.72 -9.68 -21.48
N ASN A 98 -7.61 -10.63 -21.21
CA ASN A 98 -8.99 -10.38 -20.78
C ASN A 98 -9.04 -10.21 -19.25
N LEU A 99 -7.96 -9.72 -18.63
CA LEU A 99 -7.93 -9.51 -17.19
C LEU A 99 -8.83 -8.32 -16.86
N GLU A 100 -10.10 -8.61 -16.67
CA GLU A 100 -11.10 -7.63 -16.26
C GLU A 100 -11.00 -7.34 -14.77
N TRP A 101 -10.55 -8.32 -13.98
CA TRP A 101 -10.55 -8.27 -12.53
C TRP A 101 -9.22 -8.74 -11.94
N ILE A 102 -8.79 -8.07 -10.88
CA ILE A 102 -7.73 -8.54 -9.99
C ILE A 102 -8.28 -8.72 -8.58
N THR A 103 -7.69 -9.64 -7.84
CA THR A 103 -7.99 -9.81 -6.43
C THR A 103 -7.65 -8.56 -5.61
N GLY A 104 -8.41 -8.34 -4.54
CA GLY A 104 -8.30 -7.19 -3.64
C GLY A 104 -7.12 -7.24 -2.68
N HIS A 105 -6.11 -8.07 -2.92
CA HIS A 105 -4.95 -8.19 -2.05
C HIS A 105 -4.23 -6.85 -1.86
N TYR A 106 -3.72 -6.63 -0.65
CA TYR A 106 -2.74 -5.59 -0.38
C TYR A 106 -1.38 -6.00 -0.95
N GLY A 107 -0.73 -5.11 -1.69
CA GLY A 107 0.62 -5.32 -2.19
C GLY A 107 1.69 -5.22 -1.09
N PRO A 108 2.92 -5.68 -1.37
CA PRO A 108 4.05 -5.68 -0.43
C PRO A 108 4.36 -4.32 0.18
N GLN A 109 4.07 -3.24 -0.54
CA GLN A 109 4.27 -1.85 -0.09
C GLN A 109 3.47 -1.54 1.18
N ARG A 110 2.42 -2.32 1.48
CA ARG A 110 1.65 -2.21 2.73
C ARG A 110 2.38 -2.79 3.95
N PHE A 111 3.31 -3.72 3.73
CA PHE A 111 4.01 -4.47 4.77
C PHE A 111 5.47 -4.03 4.95
N GLY A 112 5.96 -3.14 4.09
CA GLY A 112 7.36 -2.77 3.95
C GLY A 112 7.96 -3.47 2.72
N VAL A 113 8.71 -2.74 1.88
CA VAL A 113 9.34 -3.33 0.69
C VAL A 113 10.74 -3.83 1.04
N SER A 114 11.52 -3.01 1.74
CA SER A 114 12.87 -3.36 2.19
C SER A 114 12.82 -4.37 3.34
N ARG A 115 11.88 -4.17 4.27
CA ARG A 115 11.58 -5.07 5.39
C ARG A 115 10.09 -5.41 5.40
N PRO A 116 9.64 -6.49 4.73
CA PRO A 116 8.24 -6.88 4.65
C PRO A 116 7.68 -7.48 5.95
N ASN A 117 7.99 -6.87 7.09
CA ASN A 117 7.75 -7.42 8.43
C ASN A 117 6.81 -6.57 9.29
N THR A 118 6.26 -5.47 8.76
CA THR A 118 5.46 -4.53 9.56
C THR A 118 4.28 -5.22 10.28
N HIS A 119 3.67 -6.23 9.66
CA HIS A 119 2.58 -7.00 10.25
C HIS A 119 3.04 -8.00 11.32
N LEU A 120 4.26 -8.53 11.20
CA LEU A 120 4.84 -9.48 12.16
C LEU A 120 5.00 -8.84 13.53
N TYR A 121 5.31 -7.54 13.60
CA TYR A 121 5.42 -6.83 14.87
C TYR A 121 4.14 -6.92 15.70
N SER A 122 2.97 -6.77 15.08
CA SER A 122 1.70 -6.93 15.79
C SER A 122 1.47 -8.36 16.25
N ILE A 123 1.78 -9.35 15.40
CA ILE A 123 1.61 -10.77 15.73
C ILE A 123 2.49 -11.13 16.93
N LEU A 124 3.79 -10.91 16.82
CA LEU A 124 4.76 -11.30 17.84
C LEU A 124 4.51 -10.59 19.17
N TYR A 125 4.10 -9.31 19.13
CA TYR A 125 3.76 -8.57 20.34
C TYR A 125 2.43 -9.00 20.96
N ALA A 126 1.37 -9.21 20.16
CA ALA A 126 0.10 -9.71 20.71
C ALA A 126 0.26 -11.08 21.35
N SER A 127 1.00 -11.97 20.71
CA SER A 127 1.19 -13.34 21.17
C SER A 127 2.26 -13.46 22.25
N GLY A 128 2.80 -12.35 22.76
CA GLY A 128 3.80 -12.34 23.83
C GLY A 128 5.15 -12.99 23.48
N ARG A 129 5.46 -13.14 22.18
CA ARG A 129 6.68 -13.80 21.67
C ARG A 129 7.82 -12.78 21.54
N TRP A 130 8.26 -12.25 22.68
CA TRP A 130 9.19 -11.13 22.78
C TRP A 130 10.59 -11.45 22.28
N ASP A 131 11.04 -12.69 22.50
CA ASP A 131 12.31 -13.22 22.02
C ASP A 131 12.35 -13.23 20.48
N LEU A 132 11.28 -13.68 19.85
CA LEU A 132 11.12 -13.65 18.40
C LEU A 132 11.01 -12.22 17.87
N LEU A 133 10.30 -11.34 18.58
CA LEU A 133 10.24 -9.92 18.23
C LEU A 133 11.63 -9.27 18.24
N ALA A 134 12.43 -9.54 19.28
CA ALA A 134 13.79 -9.02 19.38
C ALA A 134 14.68 -9.53 18.22
N ARG A 135 14.57 -10.82 17.88
CA ARG A 135 15.26 -11.41 16.72
C ARG A 135 14.81 -10.76 15.41
N GLU A 136 13.52 -10.55 15.22
CA GLU A 136 12.94 -9.93 14.02
C GLU A 136 13.44 -8.49 13.82
N LEU A 137 13.57 -7.71 14.90
CA LEU A 137 14.13 -6.37 14.87
C LEU A 137 15.61 -6.37 14.47
N GLY A 138 16.37 -7.35 14.96
CA GLY A 138 17.78 -7.55 14.64
C GLY A 138 18.05 -8.21 13.29
N TYR A 139 17.04 -8.84 12.67
CA TYR A 139 17.18 -9.52 11.38
C TYR A 139 17.39 -8.51 10.25
N ARG A 140 18.39 -8.78 9.42
CA ARG A 140 18.69 -7.97 8.24
C ARG A 140 18.06 -8.59 7.00
N TYR A 141 17.13 -7.88 6.38
CA TYR A 141 16.44 -8.38 5.18
C TYR A 141 17.34 -8.30 3.94
N PRO A 142 17.18 -9.21 2.96
CA PRO A 142 17.96 -9.19 1.71
C PRO A 142 17.86 -7.86 0.96
N LEU A 143 16.69 -7.20 1.06
CA LEU A 143 16.40 -5.94 0.38
C LEU A 143 16.74 -4.69 1.23
N GLU A 144 17.27 -4.89 2.44
CA GLU A 144 17.55 -3.81 3.39
C GLU A 144 18.87 -3.08 3.05
N ARG A 145 18.73 -1.85 2.55
CA ARG A 145 19.84 -0.88 2.50
C ARG A 145 20.15 -0.34 3.91
N ARG A 146 21.30 0.34 4.08
CA ARG A 146 21.55 1.16 5.28
C ARG A 146 20.34 2.07 5.49
N ILE A 147 19.61 1.84 6.59
CA ILE A 147 18.40 2.57 6.95
C ILE A 147 18.75 4.06 7.02
N ALA A 148 18.24 4.87 6.09
CA ALA A 148 18.42 6.31 6.15
C ALA A 148 17.64 6.87 7.35
N PRO A 149 18.22 7.76 8.18
CA PRO A 149 17.51 8.33 9.32
C PRO A 149 16.21 9.02 8.88
N GLY A 150 15.09 8.59 9.49
CA GLY A 150 13.78 9.22 9.31
C GLY A 150 12.82 8.53 8.33
N ASP A 151 13.16 7.36 7.79
CA ASP A 151 12.16 6.50 7.15
C ASP A 151 11.10 6.07 8.18
N TYR A 152 9.89 5.81 7.70
CA TYR A 152 8.78 5.30 8.50
C TYR A 152 9.19 4.01 9.22
N GLU A 153 9.90 3.10 8.54
CA GLU A 153 10.44 1.88 9.13
C GLU A 153 11.46 2.17 10.25
N SER A 154 12.36 3.16 10.07
CA SER A 154 13.30 3.57 11.12
C SER A 154 12.58 4.13 12.35
N LYS A 155 11.48 4.85 12.15
CA LYS A 155 10.68 5.40 13.25
C LYS A 155 9.98 4.29 14.03
N ILE A 156 9.38 3.32 13.35
CA ILE A 156 8.82 2.13 14.01
C ILE A 156 9.89 1.42 14.82
N LEU A 157 11.05 1.13 14.21
CA LEU A 157 12.16 0.46 14.88
C LEU A 157 12.64 1.25 16.10
N THR A 158 12.72 2.58 15.98
CA THR A 158 13.09 3.46 17.09
C THR A 158 12.03 3.47 18.20
N GLU A 159 10.75 3.46 17.86
CA GLU A 159 9.65 3.39 18.85
C GLU A 159 9.62 2.05 19.57
N ILE A 160 9.82 0.95 18.83
CA ILE A 160 9.89 -0.41 19.39
C ILE A 160 11.15 -0.56 20.25
N SER A 161 12.32 -0.10 19.77
CA SER A 161 13.58 -0.19 20.53
C SER A 161 13.57 0.66 21.80
N LYS A 162 12.90 1.82 21.79
CA LYS A 162 12.66 2.63 23.00
C LYS A 162 11.68 1.98 23.98
N SER A 163 10.88 1.02 23.51
CA SER A 163 9.86 0.32 24.30
C SER A 163 10.30 -1.09 24.70
N LEU A 164 11.62 -1.35 24.78
CA LEU A 164 12.23 -2.61 25.27
C LEU A 164 12.00 -2.82 26.78
N ALA A 165 10.74 -2.76 27.19
CA ALA A 165 10.08 -3.37 28.35
C ALA A 165 8.59 -2.97 28.23
N PRO A 166 7.62 -3.88 28.42
CA PRO A 166 6.23 -3.66 28.04
C PRO A 166 5.54 -2.68 29.02
N PRO A 167 5.10 -1.49 28.59
CA PRO A 167 3.96 -0.88 29.27
C PRO A 167 2.72 -1.66 28.83
N GLN A 168 2.12 -2.41 29.76
CA GLN A 168 0.76 -2.90 29.59
C GLN A 168 -0.12 -1.73 29.14
N GLY A 169 -0.82 -1.89 28.02
CA GLY A 169 -1.78 -0.88 27.53
C GLY A 169 -1.25 0.14 26.51
N ARG A 170 -0.02 0.03 26.00
CA ARG A 170 0.35 0.83 24.81
C ARG A 170 -0.21 0.22 23.53
N SER A 171 -1.10 0.96 22.86
CA SER A 171 -1.50 0.70 21.48
C SER A 171 -0.29 0.88 20.56
N PHE A 172 -0.06 -0.08 19.67
CA PHE A 172 0.81 0.15 18.52
C PHE A 172 0.37 1.37 17.72
N GLY A 173 1.34 2.03 17.08
CA GLY A 173 1.05 3.07 16.10
C GLY A 173 0.13 2.55 14.99
N GLY A 174 -0.75 3.43 14.49
CA GLY A 174 -1.84 3.04 13.59
C GLY A 174 -1.38 2.27 12.35
N VAL A 175 -0.18 2.52 11.82
CA VAL A 175 0.28 1.86 10.60
C VAL A 175 0.69 0.39 10.83
N VAL A 176 1.19 0.02 12.02
CA VAL A 176 1.50 -1.38 12.35
C VAL A 176 0.21 -2.20 12.44
N VAL A 177 -0.79 -1.69 13.16
CA VAL A 177 -2.13 -2.29 13.26
C VAL A 177 -2.77 -2.41 11.87
N GLU A 178 -2.66 -1.38 11.06
CA GLU A 178 -3.18 -1.37 9.70
C GLU A 178 -2.49 -2.38 8.77
N ALA A 179 -1.18 -2.59 8.91
CA ALA A 179 -0.48 -3.67 8.21
C ALA A 179 -0.96 -5.04 8.67
N PHE A 180 -1.14 -5.25 9.98
CA PHE A 180 -1.64 -6.52 10.52
C PHE A 180 -3.05 -6.86 10.00
N ARG A 181 -3.97 -5.89 10.00
CA ARG A 181 -5.32 -6.09 9.42
C ARG A 181 -5.27 -6.42 7.93
N SER A 182 -4.32 -5.83 7.22
CA SER A 182 -4.10 -6.09 5.79
C SER A 182 -3.56 -7.49 5.56
N TYR A 183 -2.73 -8.00 6.47
CA TYR A 183 -2.18 -9.36 6.44
C TYR A 183 -3.29 -10.39 6.61
N LEU A 184 -4.08 -10.28 7.69
CA LEU A 184 -5.22 -11.17 7.94
C LEU A 184 -6.24 -11.13 6.79
N PHE A 185 -6.51 -9.94 6.24
CA PHE A 185 -7.37 -9.79 5.05
C PHE A 185 -6.81 -10.56 3.85
N ASN A 186 -5.50 -10.41 3.56
CA ASN A 186 -4.85 -11.12 2.47
C ASN A 186 -4.93 -12.63 2.66
N ARG A 187 -4.59 -13.15 3.85
CA ARG A 187 -4.65 -14.59 4.15
C ARG A 187 -6.07 -15.14 4.00
N ALA A 188 -7.08 -14.44 4.50
CA ALA A 188 -8.48 -14.86 4.36
C ALA A 188 -8.95 -14.82 2.89
N LEU A 189 -8.50 -13.82 2.12
CA LEU A 189 -8.80 -13.73 0.69
C LEU A 189 -8.10 -14.84 -0.11
N THR A 190 -6.83 -15.12 0.17
CA THR A 190 -6.11 -16.27 -0.42
C THR A 190 -6.86 -17.57 -0.14
N ARG A 191 -7.26 -17.81 1.11
CA ARG A 191 -7.99 -19.01 1.48
C ARG A 191 -9.33 -19.14 0.75
N ALA A 192 -10.06 -18.03 0.59
CA ALA A 192 -11.28 -18.02 -0.19
C ALA A 192 -11.06 -18.44 -1.64
N VAL A 193 -9.98 -17.96 -2.27
CA VAL A 193 -9.61 -18.30 -3.65
C VAL A 193 -9.18 -19.77 -3.75
N GLU A 194 -8.35 -20.25 -2.83
CA GLU A 194 -7.91 -21.66 -2.77
C GLU A 194 -9.07 -22.63 -2.57
N GLU A 195 -10.06 -22.26 -1.75
CA GLU A 195 -11.29 -23.03 -1.52
C GLU A 195 -12.32 -22.89 -2.67
N GLY A 196 -11.98 -22.18 -3.76
CA GLY A 196 -12.87 -22.00 -4.91
C GLY A 196 -14.13 -21.18 -4.61
N ARG A 197 -14.13 -20.38 -3.53
CA ARG A 197 -15.30 -19.59 -3.13
C ARG A 197 -15.52 -18.42 -4.09
N SER A 198 -16.78 -18.15 -4.41
CA SER A 198 -17.14 -16.93 -5.12
C SER A 198 -16.92 -15.70 -4.24
N LEU A 199 -16.06 -14.79 -4.69
CA LEU A 199 -15.80 -13.52 -4.00
C LEU A 199 -17.03 -12.59 -4.01
N TRP A 200 -17.95 -12.78 -4.97
CA TRP A 200 -19.21 -12.05 -5.00
C TRP A 200 -20.15 -12.46 -3.87
N SER A 201 -20.29 -13.76 -3.61
CA SER A 201 -21.12 -14.25 -2.50
C SER A 201 -20.47 -14.05 -1.13
N LEU A 202 -19.15 -13.89 -1.09
CA LEU A 202 -18.41 -13.65 0.15
C LEU A 202 -18.47 -12.19 0.61
N GLY A 203 -18.72 -11.26 -0.31
CA GLY A 203 -18.90 -9.85 0.01
C GLY A 203 -20.05 -9.64 1.00
N GLU A 204 -19.79 -8.87 2.06
CA GLU A 204 -20.80 -8.51 3.05
C GLU A 204 -21.72 -7.38 2.55
N SER A 205 -21.27 -6.65 1.53
CA SER A 205 -22.02 -5.62 0.82
C SER A 205 -21.38 -5.35 -0.55
N ALA A 206 -21.89 -4.34 -1.27
CA ALA A 206 -21.33 -3.87 -2.52
C ALA A 206 -20.92 -2.40 -2.42
N ALA A 207 -19.81 -2.03 -3.06
CA ALA A 207 -19.39 -0.64 -3.22
C ALA A 207 -19.24 -0.26 -4.69
N SER A 208 -19.39 1.04 -4.97
CA SER A 208 -19.13 1.60 -6.29
C SER A 208 -17.67 1.97 -6.44
N VAL A 209 -17.00 1.42 -7.45
CA VAL A 209 -15.62 1.73 -7.81
C VAL A 209 -15.60 2.37 -9.19
N VAL A 210 -15.09 3.60 -9.27
CA VAL A 210 -14.92 4.31 -10.54
C VAL A 210 -13.60 3.92 -11.18
N CYS A 211 -13.64 3.52 -12.45
CA CYS A 211 -12.50 2.96 -13.16
C CYS A 211 -12.64 3.20 -14.67
N GLY A 212 -11.73 3.97 -15.26
CA GLY A 212 -11.72 4.24 -16.71
C GLY A 212 -12.94 5.02 -17.25
N GLY A 213 -13.65 5.77 -16.39
CA GLY A 213 -14.88 6.47 -16.77
C GLY A 213 -16.17 5.68 -16.50
N TYR A 214 -16.04 4.41 -16.12
CA TYR A 214 -17.16 3.55 -15.75
C TYR A 214 -17.25 3.38 -14.24
N THR A 215 -18.45 3.08 -13.75
CA THR A 215 -18.71 2.75 -12.35
C THR A 215 -19.03 1.26 -12.25
N TYR A 216 -18.22 0.54 -11.49
CA TYR A 216 -18.38 -0.89 -11.24
C TYR A 216 -18.94 -1.10 -9.84
N ARG A 217 -19.92 -2.00 -9.70
CA ARG A 217 -20.30 -2.53 -8.38
C ARG A 217 -19.38 -3.70 -8.06
N VAL A 218 -18.72 -3.66 -6.91
CA VAL A 218 -17.76 -4.70 -6.49
C VAL A 218 -18.13 -5.25 -5.11
N PRO A 219 -17.86 -6.53 -4.83
CA PRO A 219 -18.11 -7.09 -3.52
C PRO A 219 -17.09 -6.55 -2.54
N VAL A 220 -17.56 -6.07 -1.39
CA VAL A 220 -16.69 -5.57 -0.32
C VAL A 220 -16.92 -6.33 0.96
N ALA A 221 -15.86 -6.49 1.72
CA ALA A 221 -15.89 -7.07 3.04
C ALA A 221 -15.26 -6.12 4.06
N ARG A 222 -15.66 -6.22 5.32
CA ARG A 222 -15.03 -5.45 6.39
C ARG A 222 -13.61 -5.97 6.62
N LEU A 223 -12.70 -5.03 6.78
CA LEU A 223 -11.36 -5.34 7.25
C LEU A 223 -11.41 -5.94 8.66
N PRO A 224 -10.53 -6.90 8.99
CA PRO A 224 -10.47 -7.54 10.31
C PRO A 224 -10.60 -6.53 11.46
N SER A 225 -11.59 -6.77 12.33
CA SER A 225 -11.92 -5.94 13.49
C SER A 225 -12.70 -6.77 14.52
N ARG A 226 -12.77 -6.32 15.77
CA ARG A 226 -13.54 -7.02 16.82
C ARG A 226 -15.02 -7.14 16.46
N THR A 227 -15.63 -6.10 15.88
CA THR A 227 -17.03 -6.15 15.41
C THR A 227 -17.25 -7.13 14.26
N LEU A 228 -16.25 -7.38 13.41
CA LEU A 228 -16.39 -8.36 12.32
C LEU A 228 -16.55 -9.76 12.88
N LEU A 229 -15.73 -10.13 13.88
CA LEU A 229 -15.71 -11.48 14.44
C LEU A 229 -17.04 -11.87 15.07
N GLY A 230 -17.79 -10.92 15.63
CA GLY A 230 -19.15 -11.14 16.14
C GLY A 230 -20.27 -11.18 15.09
N SER A 231 -19.98 -10.99 13.79
CA SER A 231 -21.01 -10.91 12.74
C SER A 231 -21.39 -12.26 12.12
N HIS A 232 -20.60 -13.32 12.37
CA HIS A 232 -20.81 -14.69 11.88
C HIS A 232 -21.04 -14.86 10.36
N THR A 233 -20.63 -13.88 9.54
CA THR A 233 -20.68 -13.94 8.07
C THR A 233 -19.69 -14.96 7.52
N GLY A 234 -19.85 -15.36 6.25
CA GLY A 234 -18.88 -16.24 5.58
C GLY A 234 -17.45 -15.65 5.60
N TRP A 235 -17.34 -14.34 5.41
CA TRP A 235 -16.08 -13.62 5.53
C TRP A 235 -15.53 -13.62 6.96
N SER A 236 -16.37 -13.35 7.98
CA SER A 236 -15.90 -13.33 9.37
C SER A 236 -15.38 -14.68 9.83
N ARG A 237 -15.99 -15.78 9.37
CA ARG A 237 -15.51 -17.15 9.67
C ARG A 237 -14.16 -17.45 9.05
N LEU A 238 -13.91 -16.99 7.81
CA LEU A 238 -12.59 -17.13 7.19
C LEU A 238 -11.53 -16.33 7.96
N VAL A 239 -11.85 -15.09 8.34
CA VAL A 239 -10.93 -14.27 9.14
C VAL A 239 -10.67 -14.91 10.50
N ALA A 240 -11.69 -15.43 11.18
CA ALA A 240 -11.53 -16.12 12.47
C ALA A 240 -10.64 -17.35 12.36
N ARG A 241 -10.84 -18.19 11.32
CA ARG A 241 -9.98 -19.35 11.05
C ARG A 241 -8.53 -18.95 10.83
N VAL A 242 -8.28 -17.92 10.01
CA VAL A 242 -6.91 -17.41 9.80
C VAL A 242 -6.30 -16.92 11.13
N MET A 243 -7.07 -16.23 11.97
CA MET A 243 -6.56 -15.79 13.28
C MET A 243 -6.18 -16.95 14.19
N GLU A 244 -6.98 -18.02 14.19
CA GLU A 244 -6.68 -19.26 14.91
C GLU A 244 -5.41 -19.93 14.39
N GLU A 245 -5.27 -20.07 13.06
CA GLU A 245 -4.07 -20.62 12.41
C GLU A 245 -2.79 -19.83 12.75
N GLU A 246 -2.90 -18.51 12.86
CA GLU A 246 -1.77 -17.62 13.17
C GLU A 246 -1.56 -17.45 14.70
N GLY A 247 -2.42 -18.04 15.54
CA GLY A 247 -2.34 -17.93 17.00
C GLY A 247 -2.51 -16.49 17.51
N VAL A 248 -3.44 -15.73 16.93
CA VAL A 248 -3.68 -14.32 17.29
C VAL A 248 -5.05 -14.11 17.92
N GLU A 249 -5.04 -13.51 19.10
CA GLU A 249 -6.24 -13.16 19.84
C GLU A 249 -7.01 -11.96 19.22
N PRO A 250 -8.35 -11.97 19.20
CA PRO A 250 -9.19 -10.86 18.74
C PRO A 250 -8.91 -9.50 19.40
N GLY A 251 -8.40 -9.51 20.63
CA GLY A 251 -8.18 -8.31 21.44
C GLY A 251 -7.24 -7.27 20.81
N ILE A 252 -6.29 -7.69 19.95
CA ILE A 252 -5.37 -6.76 19.27
C ILE A 252 -6.05 -5.96 18.16
N LEU A 253 -7.17 -6.44 17.63
CA LEU A 253 -7.83 -5.78 16.51
C LEU A 253 -8.56 -4.51 16.97
N PRO A 254 -8.61 -3.47 16.11
CA PRO A 254 -9.42 -2.31 16.40
C PRO A 254 -10.89 -2.72 16.51
N LEU A 255 -11.67 -1.88 17.20
CA LEU A 255 -13.09 -2.13 17.38
C LEU A 255 -13.81 -2.26 16.03
N ARG A 256 -13.62 -1.27 15.16
CA ARG A 256 -14.29 -1.18 13.85
C ARG A 256 -13.30 -1.33 12.70
N GLY A 257 -13.82 -1.73 11.56
CA GLY A 257 -13.06 -1.78 10.32
C GLY A 257 -13.74 -1.12 9.14
N GLY A 258 -12.94 -0.50 8.28
CA GLY A 258 -13.41 -0.01 6.98
C GLY A 258 -13.77 -1.15 6.05
N LEU A 259 -14.47 -0.81 4.97
CA LEU A 259 -14.81 -1.75 3.90
C LEU A 259 -13.68 -1.80 2.87
N ARG A 260 -13.40 -2.99 2.37
CA ARG A 260 -12.43 -3.22 1.30
C ARG A 260 -13.02 -4.12 0.21
N PRO A 261 -12.91 -3.74 -1.07
CA PRO A 261 -13.20 -4.64 -2.19
C PRO A 261 -12.39 -5.93 -2.16
N LEU A 262 -13.08 -7.05 -2.38
CA LEU A 262 -12.45 -8.37 -2.54
C LEU A 262 -11.84 -8.55 -3.94
N ILE A 263 -12.30 -7.76 -4.91
CA ILE A 263 -11.77 -7.67 -6.27
C ILE A 263 -11.82 -6.23 -6.76
N TYR A 264 -10.97 -5.91 -7.73
CA TYR A 264 -10.93 -4.62 -8.42
C TYR A 264 -10.97 -4.80 -9.93
N PRO A 265 -11.67 -3.92 -10.66
CA PRO A 265 -11.60 -3.90 -12.11
C PRO A 265 -10.24 -3.37 -12.59
N VAL A 266 -9.76 -3.90 -13.72
CA VAL A 266 -8.61 -3.35 -14.46
C VAL A 266 -9.14 -2.39 -15.51
N CYS A 267 -9.01 -1.08 -15.26
CA CYS A 267 -9.67 -0.06 -16.08
C CYS A 267 -9.15 0.01 -17.51
N ARG A 268 -7.85 -0.23 -17.66
CA ARG A 268 -7.16 -0.24 -18.94
C ARG A 268 -5.91 -1.07 -18.80
N TYR A 269 -5.72 -1.96 -19.75
CA TYR A 269 -4.48 -2.65 -19.98
C TYR A 269 -4.06 -2.43 -21.43
N SER A 270 -2.78 -2.15 -21.64
CA SER A 270 -2.18 -2.23 -22.97
C SER A 270 -0.74 -2.65 -22.81
N CYS A 271 -0.27 -3.48 -23.71
CA CYS A 271 1.11 -3.88 -23.78
C CYS A 271 1.67 -3.55 -25.16
N ARG A 272 2.89 -3.04 -25.19
CA ARG A 272 3.65 -2.80 -26.41
C ARG A 272 5.04 -3.41 -26.27
N ARG A 273 5.45 -4.20 -27.26
CA ARG A 273 6.82 -4.70 -27.36
C ARG A 273 7.79 -3.54 -27.62
N LEU A 274 8.88 -3.47 -26.87
CA LEU A 274 9.95 -2.49 -27.04
C LEU A 274 11.21 -3.10 -27.68
N GLY A 275 11.39 -4.42 -27.53
CA GLY A 275 12.46 -5.21 -28.15
C GLY A 275 12.17 -6.71 -28.03
N ASP A 276 13.19 -7.54 -28.21
CA ASP A 276 13.01 -9.00 -28.23
C ASP A 276 12.53 -9.55 -26.87
N SER A 277 13.10 -9.03 -25.78
CA SER A 277 12.78 -9.41 -24.41
C SER A 277 12.13 -8.29 -23.58
N GLU A 278 11.95 -7.07 -24.10
CA GLU A 278 11.39 -5.95 -23.33
C GLU A 278 9.95 -5.60 -23.77
N VAL A 279 9.07 -5.40 -22.79
CA VAL A 279 7.71 -4.90 -22.99
C VAL A 279 7.42 -3.68 -22.14
N SER A 280 6.59 -2.78 -22.68
CA SER A 280 5.98 -1.68 -21.93
C SER A 280 4.52 -1.97 -21.68
N ILE A 281 4.15 -2.05 -20.41
CA ILE A 281 2.77 -2.20 -19.96
C ILE A 281 2.25 -0.85 -19.50
N ARG A 282 1.01 -0.52 -19.89
CA ARG A 282 0.22 0.54 -19.27
C ARG A 282 -0.97 -0.07 -18.55
N LEU A 283 -1.10 0.25 -17.27
CA LEU A 283 -2.22 -0.16 -16.43
C LEU A 283 -2.92 1.07 -15.88
N HIS A 284 -4.24 1.06 -15.85
CA HIS A 284 -5.02 2.01 -15.06
C HIS A 284 -5.80 1.21 -14.02
N LEU A 285 -5.58 1.51 -12.75
CA LEU A 285 -6.21 0.81 -11.63
C LEU A 285 -6.93 1.81 -10.71
N PRO A 286 -8.06 1.41 -10.11
CA PRO A 286 -8.80 2.24 -9.15
C PRO A 286 -8.02 2.44 -7.83
N PRO A 287 -8.48 3.33 -6.93
CA PRO A 287 -7.88 3.50 -5.61
C PRO A 287 -7.89 2.21 -4.80
N GLY A 288 -6.79 1.94 -4.08
CA GLY A 288 -6.63 0.75 -3.23
C GLY A 288 -6.22 -0.54 -3.96
N ALA A 289 -6.23 -0.55 -5.30
CA ALA A 289 -5.69 -1.62 -6.14
C ALA A 289 -4.17 -1.47 -6.33
N PHE A 290 -3.47 -2.59 -6.44
CA PHE A 290 -2.01 -2.65 -6.52
C PHE A 290 -1.55 -3.19 -7.87
N ALA A 291 -0.60 -2.49 -8.51
CA ALA A 291 -0.04 -2.92 -9.79
C ALA A 291 0.70 -4.26 -9.67
N THR A 292 1.36 -4.52 -8.53
CA THR A 292 2.03 -5.80 -8.26
C THR A 292 1.05 -6.99 -8.31
N THR A 293 -0.19 -6.82 -7.85
CA THR A 293 -1.22 -7.86 -7.96
C THR A 293 -1.63 -8.12 -9.40
N ALA A 294 -1.71 -7.07 -10.23
CA ALA A 294 -1.97 -7.22 -11.66
C ALA A 294 -0.79 -7.88 -12.39
N LEU A 295 0.46 -7.51 -12.06
CA LEU A 295 1.66 -8.12 -12.64
C LEU A 295 1.79 -9.60 -12.28
N LEU A 296 1.48 -9.96 -11.04
CA LEU A 296 1.44 -11.36 -10.61
C LEU A 296 0.40 -12.15 -11.43
N ALA A 297 -0.80 -11.61 -11.59
CA ALA A 297 -1.87 -12.28 -12.35
C ALA A 297 -1.56 -12.41 -13.85
N LEU A 298 -0.91 -11.41 -14.45
CA LEU A 298 -0.66 -11.36 -15.90
C LEU A 298 0.64 -12.04 -16.34
N TYR A 299 1.69 -11.93 -15.52
CA TYR A 299 3.05 -12.31 -15.89
C TYR A 299 3.71 -13.25 -14.87
N SER A 300 3.01 -13.63 -13.80
CA SER A 300 3.57 -14.43 -12.70
C SER A 300 4.82 -13.79 -12.07
N ILE A 301 4.91 -12.46 -12.14
CA ILE A 301 6.04 -11.71 -11.59
C ILE A 301 5.87 -11.61 -10.08
N LEU A 302 6.86 -12.11 -9.35
CA LEU A 302 6.90 -11.95 -7.91
C LEU A 302 7.27 -10.51 -7.58
N TRP A 303 6.79 -10.07 -6.42
CA TRP A 303 7.02 -8.69 -6.02
C TRP A 303 8.50 -8.36 -5.83
N ILE A 304 9.31 -9.32 -5.35
CA ILE A 304 10.74 -9.12 -5.12
C ILE A 304 11.45 -8.71 -6.42
N ASP A 305 11.08 -9.34 -7.54
CA ASP A 305 11.61 -9.05 -8.86
C ASP A 305 11.25 -7.63 -9.33
N SER A 306 10.11 -7.11 -8.85
CA SER A 306 9.67 -5.74 -9.16
C SER A 306 10.51 -4.65 -8.51
N TYR A 307 11.39 -5.01 -7.55
CA TYR A 307 12.13 -4.06 -6.72
C TYR A 307 13.65 -4.22 -6.78
N LEU A 308 14.19 -5.19 -7.53
CA LEU A 308 15.63 -5.44 -7.62
C LEU A 308 16.42 -4.22 -8.08
N GLU A 309 15.97 -3.53 -9.15
CA GLU A 309 16.67 -2.37 -9.73
C GLU A 309 16.62 -1.11 -8.87
N CYS A 310 15.77 -1.10 -7.84
CA CYS A 310 15.72 0.00 -6.92
C CYS A 310 16.78 -0.03 -5.84
N MET A 311 17.44 -1.18 -5.67
CA MET A 311 18.42 -1.49 -4.62
C MET A 311 19.85 -1.20 -5.05
#